data_AF-A0A2I0QT79-F1
#
_entry.id   AF-A0A2I0QT79-F1
#
_cell.length_a   1.000
_cell.length_b   1.000
_cell.length_c   1.000
_cell.angle_alpha   90.00
_cell.angle_beta   90.00
_cell.angle_gamma   90.00
#
_symmetry.space_group_name_H-M   'P 1'
#
loop_
_entity.id
_entity.type
_entity.pdbx_description
1 polymer ?
#
loop_
_entity_poly.entity_id
_entity_poly.type
_entity_poly.pdbx_seq_one_letter_code
_entity_poly.pdbx_strand_id
1 'polypeptide(L)'
;MVEGFGTIQLSGKVGAVRVVKEKRILIVMVMVVGLLAACQSEETVEFSDENLEAAIADEIDNTEEDWSVSDVETVSELDLSESEIMELSGLEAFDGVEMLDLSDNDISDISVLLEMEGLKEVDLSENPYRDVDDQQEIVDQLTANEIEVIHNEKTYGRPDGPGGFLWKVENEGTTVYLQGTIHAGTRDFYPLHEKIETAYHESDVIVPEIDLNNVDMGEMQQLNNELGTYQDGTTLQDHLPEDLYKEVDQALNGFGLGVEMVEQYKPWFLSTLIQQLMMQELGYTFGVDQYFLNKANMDDKEVQDLETVEEQLGIFADTSEEYQIEMLEDSLISLEEMEEDMLEMFELYKAGDEDDLLDSLMEEEVATDEVDEEAEAFMKAINDDRNYGMAEEIEGFLENGEGQTYFVIVGSLHLILEPHIVSILEEEGYDVEKVH
;
A
#
# COMPACT_ATOMS: atom_id res chain seq x y z
N MET A 1 7.68 -36.22 63.59
CA MET A 1 6.92 -36.18 64.86
C MET A 1 5.90 -35.07 64.73
N VAL A 2 4.63 -35.45 64.47
CA VAL A 2 3.45 -35.29 65.35
C VAL A 2 2.92 -33.84 65.30
N GLU A 3 1.91 -33.53 64.49
CA GLU A 3 0.44 -33.69 64.70
C GLU A 3 -0.17 -32.81 65.80
N GLY A 4 -1.38 -32.28 65.54
CA GLY A 4 -2.40 -31.99 66.57
C GLY A 4 -2.96 -30.56 66.58
N PHE A 5 -4.03 -30.25 65.84
CA PHE A 5 -5.47 -30.30 66.23
C PHE A 5 -5.90 -29.35 67.37
N GLY A 6 -6.73 -28.34 67.06
CA GLY A 6 -8.15 -28.24 67.53
C GLY A 6 -8.28 -27.19 68.64
N THR A 7 -9.33 -26.35 68.81
CA THR A 7 -10.76 -26.44 68.51
C THR A 7 -11.47 -25.12 68.93
N ILE A 8 -12.45 -24.63 68.13
CA ILE A 8 -13.87 -24.23 68.47
C ILE A 8 -14.09 -23.12 69.56
N GLN A 9 -14.95 -22.08 69.52
CA GLN A 9 -16.28 -21.80 68.92
C GLN A 9 -16.66 -20.29 68.88
N LEU A 10 -17.73 -20.01 68.11
CA LEU A 10 -18.39 -18.76 67.70
C LEU A 10 -19.23 -18.00 68.76
N SER A 11 -19.35 -16.67 68.58
CA SER A 11 -20.57 -15.83 68.71
C SER A 11 -20.26 -14.47 68.06
N GLY A 12 -21.08 -13.74 67.28
CA GLY A 12 -22.45 -13.84 66.79
C GLY A 12 -22.93 -12.42 66.39
N LYS A 13 -23.47 -12.27 65.16
CA LYS A 13 -24.34 -11.20 64.61
C LYS A 13 -23.73 -9.81 64.29
N VAL A 14 -24.13 -9.02 63.27
CA VAL A 14 -25.08 -9.07 62.12
C VAL A 14 -24.75 -7.84 61.23
N GLY A 15 -24.90 -7.92 59.90
CA GLY A 15 -24.99 -6.70 59.05
C GLY A 15 -24.75 -6.86 57.54
N ALA A 16 -25.74 -7.39 56.83
CA ALA A 16 -26.06 -7.29 55.38
C ALA A 16 -24.94 -7.14 54.31
N VAL A 17 -24.76 -8.21 53.52
CA VAL A 17 -24.29 -8.16 52.12
C VAL A 17 -25.30 -8.90 51.26
N ARG A 18 -25.70 -8.30 50.14
CA ARG A 18 -26.63 -8.85 49.15
C ARG A 18 -25.84 -9.77 48.21
N VAL A 19 -26.12 -11.07 48.27
CA VAL A 19 -25.66 -12.08 47.30
C VAL A 19 -26.90 -12.83 46.87
N VAL A 20 -27.09 -13.05 45.57
CA VAL A 20 -27.97 -14.12 45.11
C VAL A 20 -27.18 -14.97 44.13
N LYS A 21 -26.81 -16.16 44.63
CA LYS A 21 -26.28 -17.29 43.88
C LYS A 21 -27.42 -18.23 43.52
N GLU A 22 -27.36 -18.71 42.28
CA GLU A 22 -27.52 -20.10 41.83
C GLU A 22 -28.46 -21.10 42.56
N LYS A 23 -29.25 -21.76 41.69
CA LYS A 23 -29.42 -23.23 41.52
C LYS A 23 -30.48 -24.03 42.33
N ARG A 24 -31.36 -24.63 41.50
CA ARG A 24 -31.81 -26.04 41.41
C ARG A 24 -33.11 -26.49 42.13
N ILE A 25 -33.70 -27.54 41.50
CA ILE A 25 -34.63 -28.59 41.98
C ILE A 25 -36.14 -28.29 41.70
N LEU A 26 -37.05 -29.15 41.22
CA LEU A 26 -37.13 -30.48 40.58
C LEU A 26 -38.65 -30.86 40.44
N ILE A 27 -39.07 -31.51 39.34
CA ILE A 27 -40.22 -32.46 39.15
C ILE A 27 -41.71 -31.99 39.16
N VAL A 28 -42.33 -32.12 37.96
CA VAL A 28 -43.62 -32.75 37.54
C VAL A 28 -44.98 -32.36 38.17
N MET A 29 -45.90 -31.82 37.34
CA MET A 29 -47.30 -32.33 37.21
C MET A 29 -48.04 -31.86 35.92
N VAL A 30 -48.46 -32.88 35.18
CA VAL A 30 -49.33 -33.05 33.98
C VAL A 30 -50.56 -32.14 33.78
N MET A 31 -50.79 -31.68 32.53
CA MET A 31 -52.06 -31.65 31.74
C MET A 31 -51.71 -31.34 30.25
N VAL A 32 -51.59 -32.31 29.34
CA VAL A 32 -52.61 -32.95 28.46
C VAL A 32 -53.33 -32.00 27.46
N VAL A 33 -52.79 -32.04 26.23
CA VAL A 33 -53.46 -32.11 24.89
C VAL A 33 -53.99 -30.82 24.24
N GLY A 34 -53.43 -30.52 23.05
CA GLY A 34 -54.09 -29.73 22.01
C GLY A 34 -53.20 -29.29 20.84
N LEU A 35 -53.04 -30.18 19.86
CA LEU A 35 -52.66 -29.98 18.43
C LEU A 35 -51.49 -29.05 18.01
N LEU A 36 -50.60 -29.69 17.23
CA LEU A 36 -49.66 -29.19 16.23
C LEU A 36 -49.91 -27.77 15.68
N ALA A 37 -48.92 -26.90 15.89
CA ALA A 37 -48.37 -26.03 14.86
C ALA A 37 -46.85 -26.09 15.03
N ALA A 38 -46.13 -26.59 14.02
CA ALA A 38 -44.69 -26.39 13.94
C ALA A 38 -44.51 -24.91 13.55
N CYS A 39 -44.00 -24.09 14.47
CA CYS A 39 -43.32 -22.86 14.07
C CYS A 39 -41.88 -23.28 13.73
N GLN A 40 -41.55 -23.27 12.45
CA GLN A 40 -40.17 -23.06 12.03
C GLN A 40 -39.82 -21.62 12.41
N SER A 41 -38.66 -21.41 13.01
CA SER A 41 -38.03 -20.08 13.03
C SER A 41 -37.35 -19.92 11.69
N GLU A 42 -37.72 -18.89 10.93
CA GLU A 42 -36.99 -18.50 9.72
C GLU A 42 -35.62 -17.94 10.14
N GLU A 43 -34.55 -18.44 9.49
CA GLU A 43 -33.21 -17.83 9.56
C GLU A 43 -33.26 -16.56 8.71
N THR A 44 -32.83 -15.44 9.30
CA THR A 44 -32.75 -14.13 8.65
C THR A 44 -31.31 -13.90 8.19
N VAL A 45 -31.11 -13.45 6.96
CA VAL A 45 -29.81 -13.00 6.43
C VAL A 45 -29.54 -11.60 6.97
N GLU A 46 -28.31 -11.34 7.44
CA GLU A 46 -27.87 -10.01 7.88
C GLU A 46 -26.81 -9.49 6.90
N PHE A 47 -26.97 -8.26 6.40
CA PHE A 47 -26.00 -7.58 5.55
C PHE A 47 -25.21 -6.55 6.35
N SER A 48 -23.90 -6.44 6.10
CA SER A 48 -23.07 -5.40 6.72
C SER A 48 -23.13 -4.05 5.99
N ASP A 49 -23.53 -4.08 4.72
CA ASP A 49 -23.63 -2.92 3.83
C ASP A 49 -25.09 -2.63 3.48
N GLU A 50 -25.56 -1.44 3.82
CA GLU A 50 -26.93 -0.99 3.53
C GLU A 50 -27.15 -0.82 2.02
N ASN A 51 -26.11 -0.51 1.24
CA ASN A 51 -26.18 -0.38 -0.21
C ASN A 51 -26.30 -1.76 -0.87
N LEU A 52 -25.59 -2.77 -0.36
CA LEU A 52 -25.75 -4.16 -0.81
C LEU A 52 -27.17 -4.66 -0.56
N GLU A 53 -27.68 -4.47 0.66
CA GLU A 53 -29.04 -4.88 1.00
C GLU A 53 -30.07 -4.19 0.09
N ALA A 54 -29.91 -2.89 -0.15
CA ALA A 54 -30.79 -2.12 -1.02
C ALA A 54 -30.73 -2.57 -2.49
N ALA A 55 -29.52 -2.81 -3.03
CA ALA A 55 -29.32 -3.23 -4.41
C ALA A 55 -29.95 -4.60 -4.67
N ILE A 56 -29.74 -5.56 -3.76
CA ILE A 56 -30.38 -6.87 -3.85
C ILE A 56 -31.90 -6.72 -3.79
N ALA A 57 -32.42 -5.87 -2.90
CA ALA A 57 -33.86 -5.70 -2.69
C ALA A 57 -34.54 -5.16 -3.96
N ASP A 58 -33.88 -4.20 -4.60
CA ASP A 58 -34.31 -3.62 -5.87
C ASP A 58 -34.28 -4.65 -7.01
N GLU A 59 -33.22 -5.47 -7.11
CA GLU A 59 -33.09 -6.47 -8.19
C GLU A 59 -34.10 -7.61 -8.08
N ILE A 60 -34.40 -8.07 -6.86
CA ILE A 60 -35.34 -9.19 -6.66
C ILE A 60 -36.82 -8.74 -6.47
N ASP A 61 -37.13 -7.45 -6.67
CA ASP A 61 -38.45 -6.82 -6.45
C ASP A 61 -39.02 -7.14 -5.05
N ASN A 62 -38.15 -7.19 -4.03
CA ASN A 62 -38.52 -7.42 -2.64
C ASN A 62 -38.44 -6.12 -1.85
N THR A 63 -39.49 -5.80 -1.09
CA THR A 63 -39.60 -4.54 -0.32
C THR A 63 -39.80 -4.79 1.18
N GLU A 64 -39.63 -6.03 1.64
CA GLU A 64 -39.78 -6.40 3.05
C GLU A 64 -38.43 -6.49 3.78
N GLU A 65 -38.38 -6.01 5.03
CA GLU A 65 -37.19 -6.04 5.92
C GLU A 65 -36.82 -7.46 6.41
N ASP A 66 -37.69 -8.46 6.18
CA ASP A 66 -37.48 -9.86 6.59
C ASP A 66 -37.34 -10.75 5.34
N TRP A 67 -36.09 -11.00 4.95
CA TRP A 67 -35.72 -11.87 3.82
C TRP A 67 -36.01 -13.34 4.13
N SER A 68 -36.80 -14.03 3.29
CA SER A 68 -37.04 -15.46 3.44
C SER A 68 -36.10 -16.28 2.56
N VAL A 69 -35.69 -17.47 3.04
CA VAL A 69 -34.85 -18.42 2.27
C VAL A 69 -35.44 -18.75 0.89
N SER A 70 -36.77 -18.67 0.73
CA SER A 70 -37.42 -18.90 -0.57
C SER A 70 -37.27 -17.77 -1.59
N ASP A 71 -37.01 -16.54 -1.15
CA ASP A 71 -36.76 -15.41 -2.05
C ASP A 71 -35.36 -15.51 -2.68
N VAL A 72 -34.42 -16.10 -1.92
CA VAL A 72 -33.01 -16.29 -2.27
C VAL A 72 -32.78 -17.50 -3.19
N GLU A 73 -33.47 -18.63 -2.96
CA GLU A 73 -33.27 -19.89 -3.72
C GLU A 73 -33.64 -19.82 -5.23
N THR A 74 -34.31 -18.75 -5.69
CA THR A 74 -34.82 -18.66 -7.07
C THR A 74 -34.01 -17.77 -8.00
N VAL A 75 -33.03 -17.05 -7.46
CA VAL A 75 -32.24 -16.06 -8.18
C VAL A 75 -30.99 -16.73 -8.74
N SER A 76 -30.86 -16.76 -10.07
CA SER A 76 -29.69 -17.33 -10.77
C SER A 76 -28.76 -16.27 -11.35
N GLU A 77 -29.24 -15.04 -11.48
CA GLU A 77 -28.50 -13.89 -12.02
C GLU A 77 -28.79 -12.70 -11.09
N LEU A 78 -27.76 -11.97 -10.67
CA LEU A 78 -27.87 -10.74 -9.89
C LEU A 78 -27.03 -9.65 -10.55
N ASP A 79 -27.67 -8.52 -10.85
CA ASP A 79 -27.00 -7.29 -11.27
C ASP A 79 -26.97 -6.33 -10.07
N LEU A 80 -25.78 -6.14 -9.51
CA LEU A 80 -25.50 -5.25 -8.37
C LEU A 80 -24.47 -4.19 -8.79
N SER A 81 -24.37 -3.90 -10.09
CA SER A 81 -23.45 -2.90 -10.62
C SER A 81 -23.83 -1.47 -10.19
N GLU A 82 -22.86 -0.54 -10.20
CA GLU A 82 -23.08 0.90 -9.97
C GLU A 82 -23.85 1.23 -8.67
N SER A 83 -23.63 0.46 -7.61
CA SER A 83 -24.46 0.47 -6.39
C SER A 83 -23.78 1.02 -5.14
N GLU A 84 -22.56 1.56 -5.27
CA GLU A 84 -21.75 2.09 -4.14
C GLU A 84 -21.53 1.05 -3.02
N ILE A 85 -21.43 -0.23 -3.37
CA ILE A 85 -21.20 -1.35 -2.43
C ILE A 85 -19.73 -1.36 -2.00
N MET A 86 -19.47 -1.50 -0.71
CA MET A 86 -18.12 -1.61 -0.12
C MET A 86 -17.85 -2.99 0.49
N GLU A 87 -18.88 -3.61 1.09
CA GLU A 87 -18.75 -4.88 1.83
C GLU A 87 -19.75 -5.91 1.30
N LEU A 88 -19.28 -7.16 1.11
CA LEU A 88 -20.08 -8.25 0.52
C LEU A 88 -20.76 -9.18 1.54
N SER A 89 -20.57 -8.96 2.85
CA SER A 89 -21.12 -9.88 3.86
C SER A 89 -22.64 -9.96 3.82
N GLY A 90 -23.15 -11.20 3.82
CA GLY A 90 -24.56 -11.53 3.64
C GLY A 90 -24.85 -12.09 2.23
N LEU A 91 -23.99 -11.81 1.25
CA LEU A 91 -24.14 -12.31 -0.12
C LEU A 91 -23.90 -13.83 -0.24
N GLU A 92 -23.15 -14.43 0.68
CA GLU A 92 -22.94 -15.88 0.77
C GLU A 92 -24.25 -16.66 0.97
N ALA A 93 -25.33 -16.01 1.42
CA ALA A 93 -26.64 -16.66 1.53
C ALA A 93 -27.26 -17.00 0.17
N PHE A 94 -26.77 -16.40 -0.92
CA PHE A 94 -27.31 -16.51 -2.28
C PHE A 94 -26.66 -17.65 -3.09
N ASP A 95 -26.62 -18.86 -2.52
CA ASP A 95 -26.03 -20.08 -3.11
C ASP A 95 -26.55 -20.46 -4.52
N GLY A 96 -27.71 -19.92 -4.92
CA GLY A 96 -28.33 -20.19 -6.22
C GLY A 96 -27.83 -19.33 -7.37
N VAL A 97 -27.09 -18.26 -7.08
CA VAL A 97 -26.61 -17.29 -8.09
C VAL A 97 -25.51 -17.92 -8.92
N GLU A 98 -25.69 -17.91 -10.24
CA GLU A 98 -24.73 -18.41 -11.22
C GLU A 98 -23.98 -17.29 -11.94
N MET A 99 -24.61 -16.12 -12.14
CA MET A 99 -23.98 -14.91 -12.71
C MET A 99 -24.18 -13.73 -11.78
N LEU A 100 -23.10 -13.02 -11.46
CA LEU A 100 -23.11 -11.91 -10.53
C LEU A 100 -22.36 -10.72 -11.12
N ASP A 101 -23.05 -9.62 -11.39
CA ASP A 101 -22.41 -8.36 -11.78
C ASP A 101 -22.22 -7.49 -10.54
N LEU A 102 -20.97 -7.27 -10.14
CA LEU A 102 -20.56 -6.37 -9.05
C LEU A 102 -19.78 -5.17 -9.59
N SER A 103 -19.83 -4.91 -10.90
CA SER A 103 -18.99 -3.89 -11.53
C SER A 103 -19.31 -2.46 -11.06
N ASP A 104 -18.31 -1.59 -11.06
CA ASP A 104 -18.43 -0.17 -10.64
C ASP A 104 -18.98 0.00 -9.21
N ASN A 105 -18.30 -0.62 -8.26
CA ASN A 105 -18.54 -0.48 -6.83
C ASN A 105 -17.22 -0.09 -6.12
N ASP A 106 -17.20 -0.09 -4.79
CA ASP A 106 -16.03 0.25 -3.96
C ASP A 106 -15.59 -0.97 -3.11
N ILE A 107 -15.77 -2.18 -3.67
CA ILE A 107 -15.48 -3.44 -2.98
C ILE A 107 -13.97 -3.65 -2.87
N SER A 108 -13.51 -3.87 -1.64
CA SER A 108 -12.08 -4.12 -1.32
C SER A 108 -11.77 -5.55 -0.90
N ASP A 109 -12.76 -6.29 -0.38
CA ASP A 109 -12.64 -7.69 0.03
C ASP A 109 -13.65 -8.56 -0.73
N ILE A 110 -13.13 -9.47 -1.57
CA ILE A 110 -13.94 -10.39 -2.38
C ILE A 110 -13.95 -11.82 -1.81
N SER A 111 -13.48 -12.03 -0.58
CA SER A 111 -13.39 -13.35 0.05
C SER A 111 -14.72 -14.09 0.14
N VAL A 112 -15.82 -13.35 0.31
CA VAL A 112 -17.20 -13.89 0.34
C VAL A 112 -17.53 -14.71 -0.92
N LEU A 113 -16.96 -14.36 -2.08
CA LEU A 113 -17.24 -15.06 -3.35
C LEU A 113 -16.77 -16.51 -3.34
N LEU A 114 -15.80 -16.87 -2.49
CA LEU A 114 -15.35 -18.27 -2.35
C LEU A 114 -16.39 -19.16 -1.68
N GLU A 115 -17.36 -18.57 -0.97
CA GLU A 115 -18.42 -19.30 -0.27
C GLU A 115 -19.64 -19.56 -1.16
N MET A 116 -19.74 -18.88 -2.30
CA MET A 116 -20.88 -18.98 -3.23
C MET A 116 -20.77 -20.22 -4.14
N GLU A 117 -21.28 -21.37 -3.69
CA GLU A 117 -21.12 -22.67 -4.39
C GLU A 117 -21.76 -22.72 -5.81
N GLY A 118 -22.75 -21.86 -6.09
CA GLY A 118 -23.47 -21.80 -7.37
C GLY A 118 -22.80 -20.95 -8.45
N LEU A 119 -21.84 -20.11 -8.08
CA LEU A 119 -21.28 -19.07 -8.92
C LEU A 119 -20.52 -19.66 -10.11
N LYS A 120 -20.73 -19.09 -11.30
CA LYS A 120 -20.06 -19.49 -12.55
C LYS A 120 -19.43 -18.32 -13.26
N GLU A 121 -19.98 -17.14 -13.09
CA GLU A 121 -19.48 -15.90 -13.67
C GLU A 121 -19.63 -14.77 -12.66
N VAL A 122 -18.59 -13.96 -12.51
CA VAL A 122 -18.65 -12.73 -11.71
C VAL A 122 -17.93 -11.60 -12.42
N ASP A 123 -18.58 -10.44 -12.53
CA ASP A 123 -17.94 -9.21 -13.00
C ASP A 123 -17.54 -8.35 -11.80
N LEU A 124 -16.24 -8.20 -11.60
CA LEU A 124 -15.59 -7.39 -10.57
C LEU A 124 -14.92 -6.15 -11.16
N SER A 125 -15.26 -5.78 -12.40
CA SER A 125 -14.72 -4.61 -13.07
C SER A 125 -14.95 -3.34 -12.24
N GLU A 126 -14.02 -2.39 -12.34
CA GLU A 126 -14.10 -1.08 -11.69
C GLU A 126 -14.29 -1.17 -10.15
N ASN A 127 -13.59 -2.09 -9.48
CA ASN A 127 -13.53 -2.19 -8.02
C ASN A 127 -12.09 -2.15 -7.47
N PRO A 128 -11.86 -1.60 -6.26
CA PRO A 128 -10.53 -1.49 -5.63
C PRO A 128 -9.94 -2.77 -5.03
N TYR A 129 -10.62 -3.92 -5.09
CA TYR A 129 -10.17 -5.14 -4.41
C TYR A 129 -8.76 -5.62 -4.79
N ARG A 130 -8.24 -5.22 -5.96
CA ARG A 130 -6.85 -5.51 -6.35
C ARG A 130 -5.79 -4.79 -5.52
N ASP A 131 -6.16 -3.68 -4.89
CA ASP A 131 -5.24 -2.85 -4.10
C ASP A 131 -4.98 -3.42 -2.70
N VAL A 132 -5.66 -4.50 -2.33
CA VAL A 132 -5.53 -5.16 -1.03
C VAL A 132 -4.74 -6.44 -1.21
N ASP A 133 -3.73 -6.63 -0.36
CA ASP A 133 -2.91 -7.84 -0.31
C ASP A 133 -3.78 -9.11 -0.26
N ASP A 134 -3.29 -10.19 -0.88
CA ASP A 134 -3.91 -11.52 -0.92
C ASP A 134 -5.23 -11.65 -1.74
N GLN A 135 -5.82 -10.56 -2.25
CA GLN A 135 -7.05 -10.64 -3.06
C GLN A 135 -6.82 -11.27 -4.45
N GLN A 136 -5.61 -11.17 -5.00
CA GLN A 136 -5.25 -11.89 -6.24
C GLN A 136 -5.28 -13.40 -6.05
N GLU A 137 -4.90 -13.92 -4.86
CA GLU A 137 -5.01 -15.36 -4.56
C GLU A 137 -6.47 -15.82 -4.56
N ILE A 138 -7.41 -14.93 -4.19
CA ILE A 138 -8.85 -15.22 -4.25
C ILE A 138 -9.32 -15.33 -5.71
N VAL A 139 -8.91 -14.41 -6.59
CA VAL A 139 -9.20 -14.50 -8.03
C VAL A 139 -8.67 -15.80 -8.65
N ASP A 140 -7.45 -16.18 -8.28
CA ASP A 140 -6.83 -17.42 -8.74
C ASP A 140 -7.60 -18.65 -8.26
N GLN A 141 -8.09 -18.64 -7.01
CA GLN A 141 -8.93 -19.71 -6.46
C GLN A 141 -10.31 -19.79 -7.15
N LEU A 142 -10.97 -18.66 -7.40
CA LEU A 142 -12.23 -18.61 -8.15
C LEU A 142 -12.04 -19.20 -9.56
N THR A 143 -10.99 -18.78 -10.25
CA THR A 143 -10.64 -19.27 -11.59
C THR A 143 -10.31 -20.77 -11.57
N ALA A 144 -9.60 -21.25 -10.54
CA ALA A 144 -9.29 -22.67 -10.36
C ALA A 144 -10.56 -23.53 -10.11
N ASN A 145 -11.62 -22.92 -9.59
CA ASN A 145 -12.94 -23.52 -9.44
C ASN A 145 -13.83 -23.40 -10.70
N GLU A 146 -13.23 -23.04 -11.85
CA GLU A 146 -13.91 -22.89 -13.14
C GLU A 146 -14.94 -21.74 -13.16
N ILE A 147 -14.79 -20.74 -12.29
CA ILE A 147 -15.59 -19.50 -12.30
C ILE A 147 -14.93 -18.51 -13.27
N GLU A 148 -15.72 -17.96 -14.20
CA GLU A 148 -15.30 -16.88 -15.09
C GLU A 148 -15.30 -15.56 -14.31
N VAL A 149 -14.12 -14.97 -14.09
CA VAL A 149 -13.99 -13.68 -13.41
C VAL A 149 -13.72 -12.62 -14.48
N ILE A 150 -14.70 -11.77 -14.75
CA ILE A 150 -14.53 -10.56 -15.56
C ILE A 150 -14.03 -9.46 -14.64
N HIS A 151 -12.99 -8.75 -15.04
CA HIS A 151 -12.40 -7.74 -14.19
C HIS A 151 -11.51 -6.75 -14.95
N ASN A 152 -11.50 -5.50 -14.50
CA ASN A 152 -10.55 -4.45 -14.87
C ASN A 152 -10.29 -3.55 -13.64
N GLU A 153 -9.34 -2.62 -13.74
CA GLU A 153 -9.06 -1.67 -12.66
C GLU A 153 -10.08 -0.53 -12.66
N LYS A 154 -10.50 -0.10 -11.46
CA LYS A 154 -11.26 1.14 -11.31
C LYS A 154 -10.41 2.33 -11.72
N THR A 155 -10.83 3.05 -12.76
CA THR A 155 -10.12 4.26 -13.20
C THR A 155 -10.56 5.46 -12.37
N TYR A 156 -9.73 5.89 -11.42
CA TYR A 156 -10.02 7.06 -10.56
C TYR A 156 -9.66 8.39 -11.24
N GLY A 157 -8.63 8.37 -12.11
CA GLY A 157 -8.18 9.53 -12.87
C GLY A 157 -8.98 9.77 -14.15
N ARG A 158 -8.47 10.65 -15.00
CA ARG A 158 -9.07 10.95 -16.31
C ARG A 158 -8.52 10.00 -17.39
N PRO A 159 -9.29 9.67 -18.45
CA PRO A 159 -8.86 8.70 -19.49
C PRO A 159 -7.55 9.01 -20.23
N ASP A 160 -7.13 10.27 -20.24
CA ASP A 160 -5.80 10.71 -20.66
C ASP A 160 -5.21 11.46 -19.47
N GLY A 161 -4.50 10.73 -18.61
CA GLY A 161 -4.09 11.12 -17.26
C GLY A 161 -3.33 12.44 -17.13
N PRO A 162 -3.08 12.91 -15.90
CA PRO A 162 -2.07 13.93 -15.68
C PRO A 162 -0.66 13.42 -16.04
N GLY A 163 0.29 14.36 -16.04
CA GLY A 163 1.62 14.27 -16.64
C GLY A 163 2.56 13.19 -16.12
N GLY A 164 3.71 13.63 -15.61
CA GLY A 164 4.97 12.90 -15.65
C GLY A 164 5.81 13.29 -16.88
N PHE A 165 7.11 13.03 -16.80
CA PHE A 165 8.05 13.35 -17.85
C PHE A 165 8.53 12.06 -18.50
N LEU A 166 8.58 12.06 -19.83
CA LEU A 166 9.00 10.90 -20.59
C LEU A 166 10.01 11.31 -21.64
N TRP A 167 11.17 10.67 -21.60
CA TRP A 167 12.17 10.75 -22.66
C TRP A 167 12.30 9.42 -23.38
N LYS A 168 12.86 9.48 -24.58
CA LYS A 168 13.16 8.34 -25.42
C LYS A 168 14.56 8.46 -25.98
N VAL A 169 15.31 7.38 -25.94
CA VAL A 169 16.59 7.24 -26.60
C VAL A 169 16.60 5.94 -27.42
N GLU A 170 17.16 6.00 -28.63
CA GLU A 170 17.22 4.86 -29.55
C GLU A 170 18.66 4.61 -30.01
N ASN A 171 19.07 3.34 -30.02
CA ASN A 171 20.36 2.94 -30.59
C ASN A 171 20.25 1.57 -31.29
N GLU A 172 20.69 1.51 -32.55
CA GLU A 172 20.69 0.31 -33.40
C GLU A 172 19.39 -0.53 -33.41
N GLY A 173 18.24 0.10 -33.11
CA GLY A 173 16.92 -0.55 -33.06
C GLY A 173 16.44 -0.90 -31.66
N THR A 174 17.29 -0.81 -30.64
CA THR A 174 16.90 -0.83 -29.23
C THR A 174 16.30 0.53 -28.86
N THR A 175 15.21 0.52 -28.09
CA THR A 175 14.56 1.72 -27.55
C THR A 175 14.61 1.69 -26.04
N VAL A 176 14.97 2.80 -25.42
CA VAL A 176 14.81 2.99 -23.97
C VAL A 176 13.92 4.22 -23.76
N TYR A 177 12.83 4.01 -23.03
CA TYR A 177 12.01 5.07 -22.47
C TYR A 177 12.48 5.37 -21.05
N LEU A 178 12.68 6.65 -20.72
CA LEU A 178 13.05 7.12 -19.38
C LEU A 178 11.85 7.85 -18.80
N GLN A 179 11.19 7.24 -17.81
CA GLN A 179 10.03 7.79 -17.15
C GLN A 179 10.41 8.31 -15.76
N GLY A 180 10.18 9.60 -15.53
CA GLY A 180 10.34 10.22 -14.22
C GLY A 180 9.20 9.84 -13.29
N THR A 181 9.51 9.40 -12.09
CA THR A 181 8.54 8.93 -11.09
C THR A 181 8.57 9.78 -9.83
N ILE A 182 7.49 9.69 -9.07
CA ILE A 182 7.45 10.11 -7.67
C ILE A 182 6.97 8.90 -6.84
N HIS A 183 7.60 8.64 -5.70
CA HIS A 183 7.33 7.49 -4.82
C HIS A 183 6.00 7.58 -4.05
N ALA A 184 5.23 8.60 -4.35
CA ALA A 184 4.12 9.09 -3.58
C ALA A 184 3.03 9.54 -4.53
N GLY A 185 1.77 9.31 -4.17
CA GLY A 185 0.69 9.75 -5.01
C GLY A 185 -0.66 9.30 -4.52
N THR A 186 -1.67 9.67 -5.29
CA THR A 186 -3.08 9.39 -5.05
C THR A 186 -3.65 8.67 -6.26
N ARG A 187 -4.74 7.92 -6.08
CA ARG A 187 -5.32 7.08 -7.14
C ARG A 187 -5.71 7.86 -8.40
N ASP A 188 -6.06 9.14 -8.28
CA ASP A 188 -6.44 10.01 -9.41
C ASP A 188 -5.28 10.41 -10.32
N PHE A 189 -4.06 10.00 -10.00
CA PHE A 189 -2.92 10.05 -10.92
C PHE A 189 -3.13 9.11 -12.12
N TYR A 190 -3.84 8.01 -11.93
CA TYR A 190 -3.83 6.89 -12.88
C TYR A 190 -5.15 6.74 -13.66
N PRO A 191 -5.10 6.29 -14.93
CA PRO A 191 -3.86 6.04 -15.70
C PRO A 191 -3.09 7.35 -15.95
N LEU A 192 -1.79 7.27 -16.23
CA LEU A 192 -1.00 8.45 -16.62
C LEU A 192 -1.32 8.88 -18.06
N HIS A 193 -0.70 9.96 -18.53
CA HIS A 193 -0.87 10.45 -19.90
C HIS A 193 -0.65 9.35 -20.96
N GLU A 194 -1.45 9.34 -22.03
CA GLU A 194 -1.54 8.21 -22.98
C GLU A 194 -0.20 7.79 -23.60
N LYS A 195 0.73 8.74 -23.77
CA LYS A 195 2.07 8.49 -24.31
C LYS A 195 2.93 7.64 -23.36
N ILE A 196 2.80 7.86 -22.05
CA ILE A 196 3.52 7.10 -21.02
C ILE A 196 2.97 5.69 -20.98
N GLU A 197 1.65 5.54 -20.89
CA GLU A 197 0.98 4.25 -20.90
C GLU A 197 1.31 3.44 -22.17
N THR A 198 1.37 4.12 -23.32
CA THR A 198 1.78 3.48 -24.59
C THR A 198 3.23 3.03 -24.55
N ALA A 199 4.14 3.86 -24.05
CA ALA A 199 5.56 3.49 -23.91
C ALA A 199 5.74 2.26 -23.01
N TYR A 200 5.03 2.21 -21.88
CA TYR A 200 5.00 1.04 -21.00
C TYR A 200 4.49 -0.21 -21.75
N HIS A 201 3.35 -0.09 -22.45
CA HIS A 201 2.73 -1.22 -23.15
C HIS A 201 3.62 -1.76 -24.28
N GLU A 202 4.30 -0.88 -25.03
CA GLU A 202 5.23 -1.24 -26.11
C GLU A 202 6.54 -1.85 -25.62
N SER A 203 6.86 -1.73 -24.32
CA SER A 203 8.11 -2.19 -23.75
C SER A 203 8.12 -3.69 -23.45
N ASP A 204 9.24 -4.33 -23.72
CA ASP A 204 9.48 -5.75 -23.44
C ASP A 204 9.96 -5.97 -22.00
N VAL A 205 10.73 -5.03 -21.46
CA VAL A 205 11.38 -5.10 -20.14
C VAL A 205 11.07 -3.83 -19.35
N ILE A 206 10.70 -3.99 -18.09
CA ILE A 206 10.51 -2.90 -17.13
C ILE A 206 11.74 -2.80 -16.24
N VAL A 207 12.27 -1.59 -16.08
CA VAL A 207 13.56 -1.39 -15.41
C VAL A 207 13.40 -0.35 -14.29
N PRO A 208 13.07 -0.77 -13.07
CA PRO A 208 13.05 0.11 -11.92
C PRO A 208 14.47 0.42 -11.41
N GLU A 209 14.58 1.40 -10.52
CA GLU A 209 15.75 1.50 -9.63
C GLU A 209 15.90 0.18 -8.84
N ILE A 210 14.82 -0.26 -8.19
CA ILE A 210 14.73 -1.50 -7.41
C ILE A 210 13.35 -2.14 -7.60
N ASP A 211 13.28 -3.45 -7.88
CA ASP A 211 12.05 -4.24 -7.88
C ASP A 211 11.61 -4.57 -6.45
N LEU A 212 10.81 -3.66 -5.88
CA LEU A 212 10.23 -3.82 -4.55
C LEU A 212 9.23 -4.98 -4.45
N ASN A 213 8.68 -5.46 -5.58
CA ASN A 213 7.71 -6.56 -5.58
C ASN A 213 8.37 -7.94 -5.39
N ASN A 214 9.68 -8.04 -5.59
CA ASN A 214 10.40 -9.32 -5.57
C ASN A 214 11.60 -9.34 -4.61
N VAL A 215 11.57 -8.50 -3.57
CA VAL A 215 12.63 -8.50 -2.54
C VAL A 215 12.45 -9.66 -1.56
N ASP A 216 13.53 -10.40 -1.27
CA ASP A 216 13.53 -11.39 -0.20
C ASP A 216 13.42 -10.69 1.17
N MET A 217 12.28 -10.87 1.83
CA MET A 217 11.99 -10.25 3.12
C MET A 217 13.00 -10.62 4.23
N GLY A 218 13.63 -11.80 4.14
CA GLY A 218 14.68 -12.21 5.06
C GLY A 218 15.99 -11.45 4.82
N GLU A 219 16.35 -11.22 3.57
CA GLU A 219 17.49 -10.38 3.17
C GLU A 219 17.26 -8.92 3.56
N MET A 220 16.09 -8.36 3.27
CA MET A 220 15.72 -7.00 3.68
C MET A 220 15.78 -6.84 5.20
N GLN A 221 15.24 -7.81 5.97
CA GLN A 221 15.33 -7.77 7.44
C GLN A 221 16.77 -7.86 7.93
N GLN A 222 17.63 -8.63 7.24
CA GLN A 222 19.05 -8.70 7.58
C GLN A 222 19.76 -7.37 7.31
N LEU A 223 19.54 -6.75 6.15
CA LEU A 223 20.11 -5.45 5.79
C LEU A 223 19.65 -4.36 6.77
N ASN A 224 18.36 -4.30 7.08
CA ASN A 224 17.80 -3.35 8.05
C ASN A 224 18.42 -3.53 9.45
N ASN A 225 18.71 -4.76 9.86
CA ASN A 225 19.43 -4.99 11.11
C ASN A 225 20.88 -4.50 11.02
N GLU A 226 21.60 -4.92 9.99
CA GLU A 226 23.03 -4.65 9.82
C GLU A 226 23.33 -3.16 9.69
N LEU A 227 22.58 -2.46 8.85
CA LEU A 227 22.78 -1.05 8.55
C LEU A 227 22.03 -0.14 9.51
N GLY A 228 20.78 -0.50 9.83
CA GLY A 228 19.82 0.35 10.54
C GLY A 228 19.86 0.28 12.06
N THR A 229 20.59 -0.67 12.67
CA THR A 229 20.61 -0.82 14.15
C THR A 229 21.98 -0.66 14.78
N TYR A 230 22.00 -0.29 16.06
CA TYR A 230 23.22 -0.23 16.88
C TYR A 230 23.73 -1.64 17.22
N GLN A 231 25.00 -1.90 16.86
CA GLN A 231 25.64 -3.21 17.04
C GLN A 231 26.53 -3.30 18.29
N ASP A 232 26.77 -2.19 18.97
CA ASP A 232 27.65 -2.09 20.14
C ASP A 232 26.91 -2.17 21.49
N GLY A 233 25.58 -2.28 21.44
CA GLY A 233 24.69 -2.36 22.60
C GLY A 233 24.33 -1.02 23.22
N THR A 234 24.69 0.10 22.58
CA THR A 234 24.09 1.41 22.85
C THR A 234 22.68 1.49 22.27
N THR A 235 21.96 2.54 22.66
CA THR A 235 20.58 2.79 22.29
C THR A 235 20.41 4.18 21.71
N LEU A 236 19.30 4.45 21.04
CA LEU A 236 18.95 5.76 20.50
C LEU A 236 19.09 6.86 21.57
N GLN A 237 18.64 6.60 22.80
CA GLN A 237 18.79 7.55 23.91
C GLN A 237 20.25 7.91 24.25
N ASP A 238 21.21 7.02 23.99
CA ASP A 238 22.63 7.29 24.27
C ASP A 238 23.26 8.26 23.25
N HIS A 239 22.66 8.38 22.06
CA HIS A 239 23.20 9.13 20.93
C HIS A 239 22.47 10.44 20.65
N LEU A 240 21.17 10.52 20.95
CA LEU A 240 20.40 11.74 20.71
C LEU A 240 20.55 12.78 21.85
N PRO A 241 20.53 14.09 21.52
CA PRO A 241 20.25 15.13 22.50
C PRO A 241 18.93 14.89 23.24
N GLU A 242 18.87 15.22 24.54
CA GLU A 242 17.70 14.95 25.39
C GLU A 242 16.40 15.59 24.87
N ASP A 243 16.49 16.75 24.22
CA ASP A 243 15.34 17.45 23.68
C ASP A 243 14.86 16.80 22.37
N LEU A 244 15.79 16.46 21.46
CA LEU A 244 15.46 15.71 20.24
C LEU A 244 14.84 14.35 20.54
N TYR A 245 15.38 13.61 21.51
CA TYR A 245 14.79 12.32 21.91
C TYR A 245 13.32 12.46 22.35
N LYS A 246 12.94 13.57 23.00
CA LYS A 246 11.54 13.83 23.37
C LYS A 246 10.68 14.18 22.17
N GLU A 247 11.23 14.86 21.18
CA GLU A 247 10.53 15.20 19.93
C GLU A 247 10.25 13.93 19.12
N VAL A 248 11.24 13.04 19.00
CA VAL A 248 11.07 11.70 18.40
C VAL A 248 10.01 10.88 19.15
N ASP A 249 10.07 10.82 20.48
CA ASP A 249 9.05 10.13 21.28
C ASP A 249 7.65 10.73 21.03
N GLN A 250 7.53 12.06 20.97
CA GLN A 250 6.26 12.72 20.68
C GLN A 250 5.74 12.42 19.27
N ALA A 251 6.60 12.43 18.26
CA ALA A 251 6.24 12.13 16.87
C ALA A 251 5.74 10.68 16.73
N LEU A 252 6.50 9.71 17.24
CA LEU A 252 6.14 8.29 17.20
C LEU A 252 4.85 8.00 17.97
N ASN A 253 4.64 8.64 19.12
CA ASN A 253 3.38 8.51 19.86
C ASN A 253 2.17 9.04 19.06
N GLY A 254 2.38 10.01 18.15
CA GLY A 254 1.37 10.48 17.21
C GLY A 254 0.81 9.35 16.32
N PHE A 255 1.68 8.41 15.94
CA PHE A 255 1.34 7.20 15.19
C PHE A 255 1.02 5.97 16.07
N GLY A 256 0.93 6.16 17.39
CA GLY A 256 0.66 5.08 18.34
C GLY A 256 1.85 4.15 18.61
N LEU A 257 3.07 4.56 18.24
CA LEU A 257 4.31 3.82 18.50
C LEU A 257 5.03 4.38 19.72
N GLY A 258 5.44 3.49 20.64
CA GLY A 258 6.28 3.88 21.78
C GLY A 258 7.75 3.91 21.39
N VAL A 259 8.49 4.93 21.82
CA VAL A 259 9.93 5.07 21.51
C VAL A 259 10.75 3.84 21.96
N GLU A 260 10.30 3.11 22.99
CA GLU A 260 10.97 1.91 23.46
C GLU A 260 11.01 0.77 22.44
N MET A 261 10.14 0.80 21.42
CA MET A 261 10.14 -0.16 20.32
C MET A 261 11.26 0.11 19.31
N VAL A 262 11.78 1.32 19.28
CA VAL A 262 12.74 1.76 18.26
C VAL A 262 14.13 2.12 18.81
N GLU A 263 14.37 1.91 20.11
CA GLU A 263 15.65 2.20 20.79
C GLU A 263 16.89 1.57 20.15
N GLN A 264 16.73 0.52 19.36
CA GLN A 264 17.83 -0.16 18.69
C GLN A 264 18.22 0.46 17.35
N TYR A 265 17.37 1.31 16.76
CA TYR A 265 17.59 1.86 15.43
C TYR A 265 18.42 3.13 15.46
N LYS A 266 19.19 3.34 14.40
CA LYS A 266 20.00 4.56 14.17
C LYS A 266 19.14 5.72 13.66
N PRO A 267 19.61 6.97 13.78
CA PRO A 267 18.81 8.14 13.43
C PRO A 267 18.35 8.17 11.96
N TRP A 268 19.21 7.80 10.99
CA TRP A 268 18.83 7.74 9.57
C TRP A 268 17.68 6.78 9.28
N PHE A 269 17.60 5.67 10.01
CA PHE A 269 16.53 4.69 9.82
C PHE A 269 15.21 5.23 10.38
N LEU A 270 15.29 6.01 11.46
CA LEU A 270 14.10 6.64 12.03
C LEU A 270 13.60 7.78 11.17
N SER A 271 14.47 8.54 10.52
CA SER A 271 14.05 9.61 9.61
C SER A 271 13.26 9.06 8.42
N THR A 272 13.70 7.92 7.85
CA THR A 272 12.96 7.25 6.77
C THR A 272 11.66 6.61 7.25
N LEU A 273 11.67 5.97 8.43
CA LEU A 273 10.47 5.37 9.03
C LEU A 273 9.39 6.42 9.33
N ILE A 274 9.77 7.58 9.89
CA ILE A 274 8.82 8.65 10.22
C ILE A 274 8.16 9.19 8.95
N GLN A 275 8.95 9.46 7.90
CA GLN A 275 8.42 9.89 6.61
C GLN A 275 7.44 8.86 6.03
N GLN A 276 7.79 7.57 6.07
CA GLN A 276 6.89 6.50 5.61
C GLN A 276 5.57 6.46 6.39
N LEU A 277 5.61 6.61 7.72
CA LEU A 277 4.40 6.66 8.55
C LEU A 277 3.52 7.87 8.22
N MET A 278 4.13 9.03 7.97
CA MET A 278 3.39 10.23 7.58
C MET A 278 2.69 10.05 6.23
N MET A 279 3.41 9.51 5.24
CA MET A 279 2.87 9.18 3.93
C MET A 279 1.69 8.21 3.99
N GLN A 280 1.79 7.21 4.88
CA GLN A 280 0.71 6.25 5.12
C GLN A 280 -0.51 6.91 5.78
N GLU A 281 -0.31 7.77 6.78
CA GLU A 281 -1.39 8.49 7.46
C GLU A 281 -2.13 9.45 6.51
N LEU A 282 -1.41 10.08 5.57
CA LEU A 282 -1.98 10.96 4.54
C LEU A 282 -2.65 10.19 3.39
N GLY A 283 -2.44 8.87 3.30
CA GLY A 283 -2.98 8.04 2.21
C GLY A 283 -2.27 8.24 0.87
N TYR A 284 -1.04 8.73 0.87
CA TYR A 284 -0.25 9.02 -0.32
C TYR A 284 0.62 7.83 -0.77
N THR A 285 0.02 6.64 -0.76
CA THR A 285 0.71 5.36 -0.98
C THR A 285 0.73 4.90 -2.44
N PHE A 286 0.23 5.71 -3.37
CA PHE A 286 0.09 5.34 -4.78
C PHE A 286 1.18 5.97 -5.65
N GLY A 287 2.45 5.63 -5.37
CA GLY A 287 3.62 6.07 -6.15
C GLY A 287 3.64 5.55 -7.59
N VAL A 288 4.26 6.32 -8.48
CA VAL A 288 4.26 6.06 -9.95
C VAL A 288 5.13 4.85 -10.30
N ASP A 289 6.26 4.73 -9.62
CA ASP A 289 7.13 3.56 -9.63
C ASP A 289 6.36 2.29 -9.25
N GLN A 290 5.66 2.30 -8.11
CA GLN A 290 4.90 1.15 -7.64
C GLN A 290 3.73 0.80 -8.59
N TYR A 291 3.07 1.79 -9.18
CA TYR A 291 2.02 1.58 -10.19
C TYR A 291 2.55 0.77 -11.39
N PHE A 292 3.68 1.17 -11.99
CA PHE A 292 4.24 0.45 -13.13
C PHE A 292 4.83 -0.91 -12.75
N LEU A 293 5.41 -1.05 -11.56
CA LEU A 293 5.88 -2.34 -11.04
C LEU A 293 4.74 -3.34 -10.83
N ASN A 294 3.63 -2.89 -10.24
CA ASN A 294 2.44 -3.72 -10.07
C ASN A 294 1.87 -4.14 -11.43
N LYS A 295 1.75 -3.20 -12.36
CA LYS A 295 1.30 -3.48 -13.72
C LYS A 295 2.22 -4.48 -14.42
N ALA A 296 3.54 -4.36 -14.26
CA ALA A 296 4.53 -5.29 -14.83
C ALA A 296 4.33 -6.72 -14.35
N ASN A 297 4.08 -6.91 -13.05
CA ASN A 297 3.80 -8.21 -12.46
C ASN A 297 2.48 -8.80 -13.01
N MET A 298 1.43 -7.98 -13.12
CA MET A 298 0.14 -8.41 -13.69
C MET A 298 0.23 -8.78 -15.17
N ASP A 299 1.02 -8.03 -15.95
CA ASP A 299 1.22 -8.25 -17.38
C ASP A 299 2.27 -9.35 -17.67
N ASP A 300 2.86 -9.99 -16.64
CA ASP A 300 3.94 -10.99 -16.75
C ASP A 300 5.15 -10.47 -17.57
N LYS A 301 5.49 -9.19 -17.38
CA LYS A 301 6.64 -8.54 -18.03
C LYS A 301 7.93 -8.86 -17.29
N GLU A 302 9.02 -8.93 -18.05
CA GLU A 302 10.37 -9.07 -17.49
C GLU A 302 10.73 -7.79 -16.70
N VAL A 303 11.24 -7.96 -15.48
CA VAL A 303 11.70 -6.87 -14.62
C VAL A 303 13.20 -7.02 -14.39
N GLN A 304 13.94 -5.93 -14.53
CA GLN A 304 15.39 -5.87 -14.29
C GLN A 304 15.77 -4.59 -13.54
N ASP A 305 16.35 -4.74 -12.35
CA ASP A 305 16.75 -3.60 -11.50
C ASP A 305 17.99 -2.89 -12.03
N LEU A 306 18.06 -1.56 -11.82
CA LEU A 306 19.28 -0.76 -12.03
C LEU A 306 20.23 -0.83 -10.84
N GLU A 307 19.69 -1.01 -9.63
CA GLU A 307 20.42 -0.89 -8.37
C GLU A 307 20.03 -2.01 -7.40
N THR A 308 20.82 -2.19 -6.35
CA THR A 308 20.49 -3.11 -5.25
C THR A 308 19.97 -2.36 -4.03
N VAL A 309 19.17 -3.06 -3.22
CA VAL A 309 18.70 -2.54 -1.92
C VAL A 309 19.86 -2.15 -1.00
N GLU A 310 20.97 -2.91 -1.01
CA GLU A 310 22.15 -2.60 -0.19
C GLU A 310 22.80 -1.28 -0.62
N GLU A 311 22.92 -1.03 -1.93
CA GLU A 311 23.48 0.22 -2.45
C GLU A 311 22.63 1.43 -2.04
N GLN A 312 21.30 1.35 -2.17
CA GLN A 312 20.41 2.46 -1.84
C GLN A 312 20.36 2.74 -0.32
N LEU A 313 20.26 1.70 0.53
CA LEU A 313 20.30 1.87 1.98
C LEU A 313 21.67 2.36 2.47
N GLY A 314 22.75 1.95 1.80
CA GLY A 314 24.12 2.36 2.08
C GLY A 314 24.31 3.88 2.03
N ILE A 315 23.62 4.58 1.12
CA ILE A 315 23.70 6.03 0.96
C ILE A 315 23.36 6.77 2.26
N PHE A 316 22.31 6.31 2.94
CA PHE A 316 21.91 6.87 4.24
C PHE A 316 22.78 6.35 5.38
N ALA A 317 23.06 5.05 5.39
CA ALA A 317 23.75 4.38 6.49
C ALA A 317 25.23 4.77 6.62
N ASP A 318 25.88 5.16 5.52
CA ASP A 318 27.31 5.49 5.46
C ASP A 318 27.62 6.95 5.85
N THR A 319 26.60 7.80 6.00
CA THR A 319 26.75 9.18 6.49
C THR A 319 27.25 9.23 7.93
N SER A 320 27.86 10.36 8.32
CA SER A 320 28.27 10.57 9.71
C SER A 320 27.09 10.54 10.69
N GLU A 321 27.31 10.06 11.91
CA GLU A 321 26.25 10.04 12.95
C GLU A 321 25.67 11.44 13.25
N GLU A 322 26.49 12.49 13.14
CA GLU A 322 26.04 13.88 13.29
C GLU A 322 25.04 14.26 12.20
N TYR A 323 25.33 13.89 10.95
CA TYR A 323 24.44 14.14 9.83
C TYR A 323 23.17 13.27 9.88
N GLN A 324 23.28 12.02 10.33
CA GLN A 324 22.08 11.18 10.56
C GLN A 324 21.14 11.80 11.60
N ILE A 325 21.70 12.47 12.62
CA ILE A 325 20.89 13.19 13.62
C ILE A 325 20.22 14.41 12.99
N GLU A 326 20.91 15.16 12.14
CA GLU A 326 20.34 16.29 11.38
C GLU A 326 19.19 15.82 10.47
N MET A 327 19.38 14.76 9.70
CA MET A 327 18.31 14.15 8.90
C MET A 327 17.10 13.73 9.74
N LEU A 328 17.32 13.27 10.97
CA LEU A 328 16.23 12.95 11.89
C LEU A 328 15.54 14.23 12.39
N GLU A 329 16.28 15.29 12.70
CA GLU A 329 15.71 16.59 13.07
C GLU A 329 14.82 17.14 11.94
N ASP A 330 15.29 17.10 10.69
CA ASP A 330 14.56 17.60 9.52
C ASP A 330 13.32 16.75 9.20
N SER A 331 13.35 15.45 9.50
CA SER A 331 12.18 14.58 9.28
C SER A 331 11.01 14.82 10.24
N LEU A 332 11.21 15.59 11.31
CA LEU A 332 10.21 15.82 12.37
C LEU A 332 9.26 17.00 12.07
N ILE A 333 8.95 17.23 10.79
CA ILE A 333 7.95 18.20 10.35
C ILE A 333 6.52 17.76 10.73
N SER A 334 5.58 18.71 10.66
CA SER A 334 4.17 18.38 10.95
C SER A 334 3.48 17.68 9.78
N LEU A 335 2.44 16.87 10.05
CA LEU A 335 1.62 16.26 8.99
C LEU A 335 0.97 17.31 8.06
N GLU A 336 0.59 18.48 8.60
CA GLU A 336 -0.01 19.56 7.81
C GLU A 336 1.00 20.19 6.84
N GLU A 337 2.25 20.33 7.28
CA GLU A 337 3.37 20.84 6.47
C GLU A 337 3.73 19.85 5.37
N MET A 338 3.91 18.56 5.71
CA MET A 338 4.13 17.52 4.69
C MET A 338 2.97 17.45 3.68
N GLU A 339 1.72 17.56 4.13
CA GLU A 339 0.57 17.54 3.22
C GLU A 339 0.61 18.73 2.23
N GLU A 340 0.95 19.93 2.70
CA GLU A 340 1.08 21.13 1.86
C GLU A 340 2.17 20.94 0.79
N ASP A 341 3.37 20.50 1.20
CA ASP A 341 4.52 20.31 0.30
C ASP A 341 4.23 19.21 -0.74
N MET A 342 3.63 18.10 -0.31
CA MET A 342 3.29 16.98 -1.19
C MET A 342 2.21 17.36 -2.22
N LEU A 343 1.19 18.12 -1.82
CA LEU A 343 0.16 18.59 -2.74
C LEU A 343 0.72 19.53 -3.81
N GLU A 344 1.66 20.41 -3.45
CA GLU A 344 2.38 21.25 -4.40
C GLU A 344 3.20 20.39 -5.38
N MET A 345 4.01 19.47 -4.87
CA MET A 345 4.81 18.55 -5.69
C MET A 345 3.93 17.73 -6.64
N PHE A 346 2.79 17.22 -6.17
CA PHE A 346 1.84 16.47 -6.99
C PHE A 346 1.29 17.31 -8.14
N GLU A 347 0.92 18.57 -7.91
CA GLU A 347 0.42 19.45 -8.98
C GLU A 347 1.52 19.75 -10.01
N LEU A 348 2.76 19.99 -9.57
CA LEU A 348 3.89 20.24 -10.47
C LEU A 348 4.25 19.02 -11.32
N TYR A 349 4.32 17.84 -10.69
CA TYR A 349 4.53 16.57 -11.39
C TYR A 349 3.42 16.29 -12.41
N LYS A 350 2.16 16.45 -12.01
CA LYS A 350 0.99 16.28 -12.88
C LYS A 350 0.95 17.29 -14.04
N ALA A 351 1.56 18.47 -13.87
CA ALA A 351 1.67 19.48 -14.92
C ALA A 351 2.79 19.20 -15.92
N GLY A 352 3.79 18.37 -15.55
CA GLY A 352 4.98 18.14 -16.37
C GLY A 352 5.86 19.38 -16.47
N ASP A 353 5.93 20.20 -15.40
CA ASP A 353 6.81 21.36 -15.32
C ASP A 353 8.13 20.99 -14.62
N GLU A 354 9.19 20.77 -15.40
CA GLU A 354 10.50 20.27 -14.90
C GLU A 354 11.20 21.33 -14.05
N ASP A 355 11.19 22.58 -14.53
CA ASP A 355 11.88 23.68 -13.89
C ASP A 355 11.21 24.01 -12.56
N ASP A 356 9.86 24.15 -12.54
CA ASP A 356 9.13 24.46 -11.31
C ASP A 356 9.18 23.28 -10.32
N LEU A 357 9.12 22.02 -10.79
CA LEU A 357 9.30 20.85 -9.93
C LEU A 357 10.69 20.82 -9.30
N LEU A 358 11.75 21.03 -10.10
CA LEU A 358 13.11 21.07 -9.59
C LEU A 358 13.29 22.20 -8.57
N ASP A 359 12.82 23.42 -8.89
CA ASP A 359 12.89 24.56 -7.99
C ASP A 359 12.18 24.24 -6.66
N SER A 360 10.99 23.62 -6.69
CA SER A 360 10.27 23.23 -5.46
C SER A 360 11.04 22.21 -4.60
N LEU A 361 11.78 21.30 -5.22
CA LEU A 361 12.57 20.27 -4.52
C LEU A 361 13.91 20.81 -4.02
N MET A 362 14.40 21.91 -4.58
CA MET A 362 15.69 22.52 -4.22
C MET A 362 15.58 23.78 -3.36
N GLU A 363 14.37 24.32 -3.13
CA GLU A 363 14.17 25.61 -2.47
C GLU A 363 14.71 25.66 -1.03
N GLU A 364 14.88 24.52 -0.35
CA GLU A 364 15.43 24.43 1.00
C GLU A 364 16.97 24.51 1.08
N GLU A 365 17.71 24.07 0.05
CA GLU A 365 19.18 24.01 0.10
C GLU A 365 19.87 25.39 -0.02
N VAL A 366 19.14 26.44 -0.43
CA VAL A 366 19.73 27.74 -0.79
C VAL A 366 19.81 28.72 0.39
N ALA A 367 19.42 28.31 1.60
CA ALA A 367 19.23 29.24 2.73
C ALA A 367 20.48 29.55 3.58
N THR A 368 21.60 28.82 3.44
CA THR A 368 22.80 29.02 4.28
C THR A 368 24.07 29.34 3.49
N ASP A 369 24.77 30.43 3.87
CA ASP A 369 26.07 30.85 3.32
C ASP A 369 27.24 29.91 3.76
N GLU A 370 26.97 28.87 4.55
CA GLU A 370 27.95 27.85 4.95
C GLU A 370 27.69 26.58 4.14
N VAL A 371 28.70 26.17 3.37
CA VAL A 371 28.72 24.87 2.69
C VAL A 371 28.90 23.80 3.76
N ASP A 372 27.89 22.97 3.93
CA ASP A 372 28.05 21.70 4.65
C ASP A 372 28.67 20.67 3.70
N GLU A 373 29.93 20.31 3.97
CA GLU A 373 30.68 19.34 3.17
C GLU A 373 30.04 17.95 3.20
N GLU A 374 29.33 17.59 4.28
CA GLU A 374 28.66 16.29 4.40
C GLU A 374 27.34 16.29 3.61
N ALA A 375 26.53 17.36 3.68
CA ALA A 375 25.37 17.53 2.81
C ALA A 375 25.74 17.50 1.31
N GLU A 376 26.82 18.19 0.89
CA GLU A 376 27.32 18.11 -0.50
C GLU A 376 27.73 16.68 -0.88
N ALA A 377 28.38 15.96 0.04
CA ALA A 377 28.78 14.57 -0.19
C ALA A 377 27.56 13.63 -0.27
N PHE A 378 26.56 13.85 0.56
CA PHE A 378 25.28 13.12 0.53
C PHE A 378 24.54 13.37 -0.77
N MET A 379 24.40 14.64 -1.20
CA MET A 379 23.77 14.99 -2.48
C MET A 379 24.50 14.37 -3.67
N LYS A 380 25.82 14.39 -3.66
CA LYS A 380 26.63 13.70 -4.67
C LYS A 380 26.38 12.19 -4.67
N ALA A 381 26.20 11.56 -3.51
CA ALA A 381 25.96 10.12 -3.40
C ALA A 381 24.53 9.73 -3.82
N ILE A 382 23.51 10.51 -3.43
CA ILE A 382 22.10 10.22 -3.73
C ILE A 382 21.67 10.63 -5.14
N ASN A 383 22.41 11.54 -5.79
CA ASN A 383 22.14 12.00 -7.16
C ASN A 383 23.26 11.60 -8.13
N ASP A 384 24.41 12.27 -8.08
CA ASP A 384 25.43 12.20 -9.14
C ASP A 384 25.96 10.78 -9.35
N ASP A 385 26.43 10.13 -8.29
CA ASP A 385 27.08 8.81 -8.39
C ASP A 385 26.09 7.76 -8.89
N ARG A 386 24.83 7.83 -8.46
CA ARG A 386 23.75 6.97 -8.95
C ARG A 386 23.40 7.28 -10.40
N ASN A 387 23.30 8.55 -10.79
CA ASN A 387 23.00 8.94 -12.17
C ASN A 387 24.04 8.42 -13.15
N TYR A 388 25.33 8.47 -12.79
CA TYR A 388 26.38 7.87 -13.62
C TYR A 388 26.28 6.34 -13.67
N GLY A 389 25.98 5.66 -12.55
CA GLY A 389 25.79 4.21 -12.53
C GLY A 389 24.59 3.75 -13.36
N MET A 390 23.44 4.40 -13.17
CA MET A 390 22.21 4.12 -13.94
C MET A 390 22.41 4.42 -15.43
N ALA A 391 23.08 5.52 -15.79
CA ALA A 391 23.40 5.81 -17.18
C ALA A 391 24.30 4.73 -17.80
N GLU A 392 25.30 4.20 -17.07
CA GLU A 392 26.16 3.10 -17.54
C GLU A 392 25.35 1.83 -17.83
N GLU A 393 24.39 1.45 -16.97
CA GLU A 393 23.50 0.31 -17.21
C GLU A 393 22.56 0.55 -18.41
N ILE A 394 22.01 1.77 -18.53
CA ILE A 394 21.15 2.17 -19.66
C ILE A 394 21.90 2.13 -20.99
N GLU A 395 23.16 2.58 -21.02
CA GLU A 395 24.04 2.40 -22.17
C GLU A 395 24.25 0.93 -22.50
N GLY A 396 24.42 0.09 -21.48
CA GLY A 396 24.46 -1.36 -21.60
C GLY A 396 23.24 -1.91 -22.35
N PHE A 397 22.02 -1.45 -22.03
CA PHE A 397 20.81 -1.80 -22.76
C PHE A 397 20.85 -1.30 -24.20
N LEU A 398 21.19 -0.03 -24.42
CA LEU A 398 21.25 0.56 -25.75
C LEU A 398 22.23 -0.15 -26.69
N GLU A 399 23.36 -0.63 -26.17
CA GLU A 399 24.38 -1.33 -26.97
C GLU A 399 24.05 -2.82 -27.17
N ASN A 400 23.43 -3.47 -26.19
CA ASN A 400 23.30 -4.93 -26.14
C ASN A 400 21.86 -5.46 -26.17
N GLY A 401 20.85 -4.57 -26.21
CA GLY A 401 19.44 -4.93 -26.09
C GLY A 401 18.82 -5.65 -27.29
N GLU A 402 19.59 -5.97 -28.33
CA GLU A 402 19.18 -6.76 -29.50
C GLU A 402 17.85 -6.31 -30.18
N GLY A 403 17.48 -5.04 -30.06
CA GLY A 403 16.24 -4.48 -30.61
C GLY A 403 15.01 -4.56 -29.69
N GLN A 404 15.20 -4.84 -28.40
CA GLN A 404 14.16 -4.76 -27.37
C GLN A 404 13.80 -3.31 -27.04
N THR A 405 12.65 -3.16 -26.40
CA THR A 405 12.18 -1.88 -25.83
C THR A 405 12.19 -1.96 -24.31
N TYR A 406 12.88 -1.03 -23.65
CA TYR A 406 13.00 -0.95 -22.20
C TYR A 406 12.19 0.24 -21.68
N PHE A 407 11.45 0.05 -20.60
CA PHE A 407 10.76 1.11 -19.85
C PHE A 407 11.46 1.32 -18.52
N VAL A 408 12.36 2.30 -18.46
CA VAL A 408 13.10 2.66 -17.26
C VAL A 408 12.27 3.61 -16.42
N ILE A 409 12.06 3.27 -15.15
CA ILE A 409 11.35 4.09 -14.17
C ILE A 409 12.32 4.49 -13.05
N VAL A 410 12.62 5.77 -12.97
CA VAL A 410 13.54 6.36 -11.97
C VAL A 410 12.89 7.59 -11.36
N GLY A 411 13.28 7.97 -10.14
CA GLY A 411 12.83 9.20 -9.49
C GLY A 411 13.07 10.41 -10.39
N SER A 412 12.11 11.34 -10.44
CA SER A 412 12.16 12.49 -11.35
C SER A 412 13.45 13.30 -11.24
N LEU A 413 14.05 13.41 -10.04
CA LEU A 413 15.34 14.08 -9.84
C LEU A 413 16.46 13.50 -10.71
N HIS A 414 16.49 12.19 -10.93
CA HIS A 414 17.49 11.54 -11.78
C HIS A 414 17.41 11.96 -13.26
N LEU A 415 16.33 12.62 -13.67
CA LEU A 415 16.11 13.10 -15.03
C LEU A 415 16.18 14.64 -15.16
N ILE A 416 16.11 15.38 -14.05
CA ILE A 416 16.04 16.86 -14.07
C ILE A 416 17.14 17.56 -13.24
N LEU A 417 17.76 16.90 -12.25
CA LEU A 417 18.83 17.46 -11.42
C LEU A 417 20.23 17.14 -11.98
N GLU A 418 20.94 18.16 -12.44
CA GLU A 418 22.27 18.01 -13.03
C GLU A 418 23.33 17.51 -12.02
N PRO A 419 24.21 16.56 -12.41
CA PRO A 419 24.21 15.81 -13.66
C PRO A 419 23.08 14.77 -13.67
N HIS A 420 22.12 14.90 -14.59
CA HIS A 420 20.99 13.97 -14.71
C HIS A 420 21.25 12.94 -15.83
N ILE A 421 20.58 11.79 -15.80
CA ILE A 421 20.78 10.69 -16.76
C ILE A 421 20.68 11.18 -18.22
N VAL A 422 19.72 12.06 -18.52
CA VAL A 422 19.55 12.62 -19.87
C VAL A 422 20.81 13.36 -20.35
N SER A 423 21.43 14.21 -19.52
CA SER A 423 22.62 14.98 -19.91
C SER A 423 23.84 14.08 -20.02
N ILE A 424 23.96 13.07 -19.16
CA ILE A 424 25.03 12.07 -19.23
C ILE A 424 24.97 11.28 -20.56
N LEU A 425 23.79 10.79 -20.95
CA LEU A 425 23.61 10.08 -22.22
C LEU A 425 23.88 10.99 -23.45
N GLU A 426 23.48 12.27 -23.38
CA GLU A 426 23.81 13.24 -24.42
C GLU A 426 25.33 13.49 -24.54
N GLU A 427 26.05 13.53 -23.41
CA GLU A 427 27.51 13.66 -23.38
C GLU A 427 28.22 12.46 -24.01
N GLU A 428 27.69 11.25 -23.83
CA GLU A 428 28.17 10.01 -24.47
C GLU A 428 27.75 9.87 -25.94
N GLY A 429 26.92 10.79 -26.43
CA GLY A 429 26.63 11.00 -27.85
C GLY A 429 25.33 10.37 -28.34
N TYR A 430 24.44 9.99 -27.42
CA TYR A 430 23.08 9.59 -27.74
C TYR A 430 22.20 10.82 -28.02
N ASP A 431 21.15 10.62 -28.83
CA ASP A 431 20.11 11.64 -29.09
C ASP A 431 18.91 11.29 -28.20
N VAL A 432 18.64 12.12 -27.19
CA VAL A 432 17.56 11.90 -26.22
C VAL A 432 16.40 12.84 -26.53
N GLU A 433 15.26 12.28 -26.92
CA GLU A 433 14.05 13.03 -27.29
C GLU A 433 13.08 13.10 -26.11
N LYS A 434 12.65 14.32 -25.73
CA LYS A 434 11.52 14.50 -24.82
C LYS A 434 10.19 14.17 -25.53
N VAL A 435 9.49 13.16 -25.05
CA VAL A 435 8.25 12.61 -25.62
C VAL A 435 7.00 13.25 -25.01
N HIS A 436 7.00 13.45 -23.69
CA HIS A 436 5.92 14.11 -22.96
C HIS A 436 6.41 15.32 -22.19
#